data_AF-A0A2N2WDF4-F1
#
_entry.id   AF-A0A2N2WDF4-F1
#
_cell.length_a   1.000
_cell.length_b   1.000
_cell.length_c   1.000
_cell.angle_alpha   90.00
_cell.angle_beta   90.00
_cell.angle_gamma   90.00
#
_symmetry.space_group_name_H-M   'P 1'
#
loop_
_entity.id
_entity.type
_entity.pdbx_description
1 polymer ?
#
loop_
_entity_poly.entity_id
_entity_poly.type
_entity_poly.pdbx_seq_one_letter_code
_entity_poly.pdbx_strand_id
1 'polypeptide(L)' 'MKTKISTYLVLAKDRTSLLRAIKVAFFVGIILNLINNPQLFEFYSKTEIHGNRIILTFFVPFCVSLYSSILANRKK' A
#
# COMPACT_ATOMS: atom_id res chain seq x y z
N MET A 1 -26.04 16.13 -11.34
CA MET A 1 -25.89 14.85 -10.62
C MET A 1 -24.40 14.52 -10.47
N LYS A 2 -23.72 15.05 -9.44
CA LYS A 2 -22.30 14.70 -9.18
C LYS A 2 -22.28 13.28 -8.64
N THR A 3 -21.91 12.33 -9.49
CA THR A 3 -21.90 10.89 -9.26
C THR A 3 -21.05 10.55 -8.04
N LYS A 4 -21.56 9.68 -7.14
CA LYS A 4 -20.91 9.23 -5.88
C LYS A 4 -19.41 8.94 -6.00
N ILE A 5 -18.96 8.47 -7.17
CA ILE A 5 -17.57 8.17 -7.54
C ILE A 5 -16.64 9.39 -7.41
N SER A 6 -17.10 10.58 -7.79
CA SER A 6 -16.31 11.82 -7.65
C SER A 6 -16.00 12.13 -6.19
N THR A 7 -16.93 11.86 -5.28
CA THR A 7 -16.71 12.07 -3.84
C THR A 7 -15.66 11.11 -3.29
N TYR A 8 -15.67 9.84 -3.71
CA TYR A 8 -14.64 8.87 -3.32
C TYR A 8 -13.25 9.26 -3.80
N LEU A 9 -13.12 9.74 -5.05
CA LEU A 9 -11.84 10.20 -5.59
C LEU A 9 -11.33 11.47 -4.89
N VAL A 10 -12.23 12.39 -4.52
CA VAL A 10 -11.88 13.61 -3.78
C VAL A 10 -11.45 13.28 -2.35
N LEU A 11 -12.11 12.35 -1.67
CA LEU A 11 -11.71 11.84 -0.34
C LEU A 11 -10.43 11.00 -0.39
N ALA A 12 -10.22 10.20 -1.44
CA ALA A 12 -8.98 9.45 -1.65
C ALA A 12 -7.77 10.38 -1.87
N LYS A 13 -8.01 11.57 -2.45
CA LYS A 13 -7.01 12.61 -2.68
C LYS A 13 -6.72 13.48 -1.45
N ASP A 14 -7.33 13.16 -0.30
CA ASP A 14 -6.97 13.79 0.95
C ASP A 14 -5.51 13.47 1.28
N ARG A 15 -4.65 14.49 1.32
CA ARG A 15 -3.20 14.30 1.44
C ARG A 15 -2.82 13.55 2.72
N THR A 16 -3.55 13.77 3.80
CA THR A 16 -3.41 13.04 5.07
C THR A 16 -3.69 11.56 4.93
N SER A 17 -4.78 11.20 4.24
CA SER A 17 -5.14 9.82 3.94
C SER A 17 -4.08 9.12 3.09
N LEU A 18 -3.56 9.82 2.07
CA LEU A 18 -2.59 9.29 1.13
C LEU A 18 -1.20 9.11 1.78
N LEU A 19 -0.73 10.10 2.56
CA LEU A 19 0.54 10.02 3.30
C LEU A 19 0.52 8.90 4.35
N ARG A 20 -0.61 8.73 5.03
CA ARG A 20 -0.80 7.62 5.98
C ARG A 20 -0.78 6.27 5.28
N ALA A 21 -1.50 6.14 4.16
CA ALA A 21 -1.52 4.90 3.39
C ALA A 21 -0.12 4.54 2.86
N ILE A 22 0.66 5.51 2.40
CA ILE A 22 2.06 5.30 1.98
C ILE A 22 2.93 4.85 3.16
N LYS A 23 2.84 5.51 4.33
CA LYS A 23 3.61 5.10 5.53
C LYS A 23 3.30 3.66 5.93
N VAL A 24 2.01 3.30 5.97
CA VAL A 24 1.58 1.93 6.31
C VAL A 24 2.07 0.94 5.27
N ALA A 25 1.91 1.25 3.97
CA ALA A 25 2.37 0.41 2.88
C ALA A 25 3.88 0.16 2.92
N PHE A 26 4.65 1.20 3.25
CA PHE A 26 6.11 1.11 3.35
C PHE A 26 6.53 0.25 4.54
N PHE A 27 5.96 0.51 5.73
CA PHE A 27 6.29 -0.24 6.94
C PHE A 27 5.89 -1.72 6.82
N VAL A 28 4.62 -1.98 6.46
CA VAL A 28 4.10 -3.34 6.30
C VAL A 28 4.76 -4.04 5.11
N GLY A 29 5.01 -3.33 4.02
CA GLY A 29 5.69 -3.85 2.84
C GLY A 29 7.13 -4.26 3.12
N ILE A 30 7.89 -3.51 3.92
CA ILE A 30 9.24 -3.91 4.38
C ILE A 30 9.17 -5.19 5.20
N ILE A 31 8.27 -5.26 6.18
CA ILE A 31 8.11 -6.45 7.04
C ILE A 31 7.74 -7.67 6.20
N LEU A 32 6.75 -7.53 5.32
CA LEU A 32 6.31 -8.61 4.45
C LEU A 32 7.42 -9.02 3.47
N ASN A 33 8.20 -8.08 2.93
CA ASN A 33 9.27 -8.44 1.99
C ASN A 33 10.42 -9.15 2.71
N LEU A 34 10.70 -8.78 3.97
CA LEU A 34 11.67 -9.47 4.82
C LEU A 34 11.24 -10.91 5.14
N ILE A 35 9.94 -11.14 5.41
CA ILE A 35 9.41 -12.49 5.69
C ILE A 35 9.25 -13.31 4.40
N ASN A 36 8.75 -12.69 3.33
CA ASN A 36 8.36 -13.38 2.10
C ASN A 36 9.54 -13.66 1.17
N ASN A 37 10.55 -12.77 1.16
CA ASN A 37 11.74 -12.88 0.33
C ASN A 37 12.99 -12.45 1.14
N PRO A 38 13.37 -13.19 2.20
CA PRO A 38 14.54 -12.86 3.02
C PRO A 38 15.84 -12.81 2.20
N GLN A 39 15.89 -13.57 1.11
CA GLN A 39 16.97 -13.63 0.13
C GLN A 39 17.26 -12.27 -0.53
N LEU A 40 16.29 -11.35 -0.61
CA LEU A 40 16.51 -9.99 -1.12
C LEU A 40 17.41 -9.15 -0.22
N PHE A 41 17.52 -9.52 1.06
CA PHE A 41 18.39 -8.86 2.03
C PHE A 41 19.74 -9.57 2.17
N GLU A 42 19.92 -10.73 1.53
CA GLU A 42 21.21 -11.42 1.45
C GLU A 42 22.04 -10.84 0.31
N PHE A 43 23.18 -10.23 0.67
CA PHE A 43 24.13 -9.61 -0.27
C PHE A 43 24.72 -10.56 -1.33
N TYR A 44 24.58 -11.88 -1.16
CA TYR A 44 25.13 -12.92 -2.03
C TYR A 44 24.06 -13.74 -2.77
N SER A 45 22.78 -13.34 -2.74
CA SER A 45 21.72 -14.13 -3.34
C SER A 45 21.79 -14.10 -4.88
N LYS A 46 22.04 -15.27 -5.49
CA LYS A 46 21.96 -15.49 -6.96
C LYS A 46 20.54 -15.87 -7.43
N THR A 47 19.52 -15.62 -6.61
CA THR A 47 18.15 -16.04 -6.89
C THR A 47 17.44 -15.03 -7.78
N GLU A 48 16.65 -15.51 -8.74
CA GLU A 48 15.86 -14.66 -9.63
C GLU A 48 14.88 -13.80 -8.83
N ILE A 49 15.05 -12.48 -8.92
CA ILE A 49 14.20 -11.51 -8.24
C ILE A 49 12.85 -11.45 -8.96
N HIS A 50 11.82 -12.05 -8.37
CA HIS A 50 10.45 -11.95 -8.88
C HIS A 50 9.85 -10.57 -8.57
N GLY A 51 10.15 -9.57 -9.41
CA GLY A 51 9.73 -8.18 -9.23
C GLY A 51 8.22 -7.97 -9.02
N ASN A 52 7.38 -8.77 -9.69
CA ASN A 52 5.92 -8.74 -9.52
C ASN A 52 5.49 -9.02 -8.07
N ARG A 53 6.20 -9.94 -7.40
CA ARG A 53 5.92 -10.33 -6.02
C ARG A 53 6.21 -9.17 -5.09
N ILE A 54 7.37 -8.53 -5.26
CA ILE A 54 7.79 -7.35 -4.50
C ILE A 54 6.77 -6.22 -4.67
N ILE A 55 6.36 -5.91 -5.90
CA ILE A 55 5.36 -4.86 -6.15
C ILE A 55 4.06 -5.13 -5.39
N LEU A 56 3.54 -6.36 -5.44
CA LEU A 56 2.33 -6.74 -4.72
C LEU A 56 2.48 -6.64 -3.19
N THR A 57 3.67 -6.95 -2.67
CA THR A 57 3.99 -6.84 -1.24
C THR A 57 3.82 -5.43 -0.69
N PHE A 58 4.05 -4.40 -1.51
CA PHE A 58 3.82 -3.00 -1.14
C PHE A 58 2.45 -2.48 -1.60
N PHE A 59 1.96 -2.96 -2.75
CA PHE A 59 0.73 -2.47 -3.36
C PHE A 59 -0.52 -2.90 -2.59
N VAL A 60 -0.58 -4.14 -2.12
CA VAL A 60 -1.72 -4.65 -1.34
C VAL A 60 -1.93 -3.86 -0.04
N PRO A 61 -0.93 -3.70 0.86
CA PRO A 61 -1.12 -2.93 2.09
C PRO A 61 -1.41 -1.44 1.82
N PHE A 62 -0.90 -0.87 0.72
CA PHE A 62 -1.29 0.46 0.27
C PHE A 62 -2.79 0.56 -0.04
N CYS A 63 -3.31 -0.35 -0.88
CA CYS A 63 -4.71 -0.36 -1.27
C CYS A 63 -5.65 -0.55 -0.06
N VAL A 64 -5.31 -1.50 0.83
CA VAL A 64 -6.09 -1.77 2.04
C VAL A 64 -6.08 -0.57 3.00
N SER A 65 -4.93 0.08 3.17
CA SER A 65 -4.83 1.27 4.03
C SER A 65 -5.60 2.46 3.46
N LEU A 66 -5.51 2.69 2.14
CA LEU A 66 -6.25 3.77 1.46
C LEU A 66 -7.77 3.54 1.52
N TYR A 67 -8.24 2.33 1.25
CA TYR A 67 -9.66 1.97 1.35
C TYR A 67 -10.19 2.20 2.78
N SER A 68 -9.45 1.74 3.79
CA SER A 68 -9.82 1.92 5.19
C SER A 68 -9.89 3.40 5.59
N SER A 69 -8.95 4.21 5.08
CA SER A 69 -8.92 5.65 5.30
C SER A 69 -10.14 6.37 4.70
N ILE A 70 -10.52 6.01 3.48
CA ILE A 70 -11.71 6.55 2.80
C ILE A 70 -12.98 6.16 3.57
N LEU A 71 -13.09 4.91 4.00
CA LEU A 71 -14.24 4.42 4.77
C LEU A 71 -14.36 5.13 6.13
N ALA A 72 -13.25 5.38 6.82
CA ALA A 72 -13.23 6.11 8.08
C ALA A 72 -13.67 7.57 7.93
N ASN A 73 -13.19 8.28 6.90
CA ASN A 73 -13.60 9.66 6.62
C ASN A 73 -15.06 9.78 6.15
N ARG A 74 -15.67 8.67 5.70
CA ARG A 74 -17.10 8.59 5.32
C ARG A 74 -18.05 8.48 6.51
N LYS A 75 -17.56 7.98 7.65
CA LYS A 75 -18.34 7.80 8.89
C LYS A 75 -18.27 9.01 9.83
N LYS A 76 -17.49 10.02 9.46
CA LYS A 76 -17.33 11.28 10.19
C LYS A 76 -18.25 12.33 9.59
#